data_AF-A0A7S1JA79-F1
#
_entry.id   AF-A0A7S1JA79-F1
#
_cell.length_a   1.000
_cell.length_b   1.000
_cell.length_c   1.000
_cell.angle_alpha   90.00
_cell.angle_beta   90.00
_cell.angle_gamma   90.00
#
_symmetry.space_group_name_H-M   'P 1'
#
loop_
_entity.id
_entity.type
_entity.pdbx_description
1 polymer ?
#
loop_
_entity_poly.entity_id
_entity_poly.type
_entity_poly.pdbx_seq_one_letter_code
_entity_poly.pdbx_strand_id
1 'polypeptide(L)'
;LFQRLFNPKLNAMPLTWMQRMAWAMDIVRGITYLGRVAHCIHGDLKSENVLLDQRTGHAVLSDFGLLRQLSILPDGSAQCVTMTMSIKGTYAYLAPEVIAGELSPAQDVYAMGVLLLELMTSKLPLDQDRKPKGLLDFMSPFLRQLDTLPSAMDSDAAWPPGLAQELGRLVLQCTSRFR
;
A
#
# COMPACT_ATOMS: atom_id res chain seq x y z
N LEU A 1 3.83 -2.34 -11.42
CA LEU A 1 4.56 -2.77 -10.22
C LEU A 1 4.26 -4.24 -9.92
N PHE A 2 2.99 -4.64 -9.80
CA PHE A 2 2.55 -6.03 -9.57
C PHE A 2 3.33 -7.07 -10.39
N GLN A 3 3.36 -6.89 -11.72
CA GLN A 3 4.06 -7.83 -12.61
C GLN A 3 5.55 -7.97 -12.27
N ARG A 4 6.23 -6.89 -11.88
CA ARG A 4 7.65 -6.92 -11.52
C ARG A 4 7.90 -7.53 -10.14
N LEU A 5 6.90 -7.54 -9.25
CA LEU A 5 7.00 -8.23 -7.96
C LEU A 5 6.70 -9.73 -8.09
N PHE A 6 5.67 -10.10 -8.83
CA PHE A 6 5.09 -11.44 -8.75
C PHE A 6 5.23 -12.30 -10.02
N ASN A 7 5.80 -11.78 -11.11
CA ASN A 7 6.02 -12.57 -12.33
C ASN A 7 7.48 -13.03 -12.43
N PRO A 8 7.78 -14.31 -12.17
CA PRO A 8 9.15 -14.83 -12.21
C PRO A 8 9.82 -14.64 -13.58
N LYS A 9 9.04 -14.65 -14.67
CA LYS A 9 9.57 -14.49 -16.04
C LYS A 9 10.10 -13.08 -16.29
N LEU A 10 9.61 -12.08 -15.56
CA LEU A 10 10.07 -10.69 -15.62
C LEU A 10 11.17 -10.39 -14.59
N ASN A 11 11.51 -11.37 -13.74
CA ASN A 11 12.44 -11.24 -12.63
C ASN A 11 13.78 -11.94 -12.94
N ALA A 12 14.37 -11.67 -14.11
CA ALA A 12 15.71 -12.17 -14.46
C ALA A 12 16.80 -11.69 -13.47
N MET A 13 16.55 -10.55 -12.80
CA MET A 13 17.37 -10.01 -11.72
C MET A 13 16.48 -9.71 -10.50
N PRO A 14 16.89 -10.13 -9.28
CA PRO A 14 16.18 -9.79 -8.06
C PRO A 14 16.03 -8.28 -7.87
N LEU A 15 14.89 -7.87 -7.31
CA LEU A 15 14.64 -6.48 -6.95
C LEU A 15 15.35 -6.13 -5.65
N THR A 16 16.29 -5.19 -5.70
CA THR A 16 16.99 -4.71 -4.51
C THR A 16 16.05 -3.90 -3.61
N TRP A 17 16.35 -3.88 -2.31
CA TRP A 17 15.61 -3.07 -1.34
C TRP A 17 15.55 -1.61 -1.76
N MET A 18 16.63 -1.07 -2.33
CA MET A 18 16.74 0.33 -2.73
C MET A 18 15.75 0.67 -3.85
N GLN A 19 15.61 -0.22 -4.84
CA GLN A 19 14.64 -0.05 -5.91
C GLN A 19 13.19 -0.10 -5.38
N ARG A 20 12.92 -1.04 -4.46
CA ARG A 20 11.61 -1.16 -3.82
C ARG A 20 11.25 0.08 -2.99
N MET A 21 12.22 0.62 -2.25
CA MET A 21 12.02 1.85 -1.45
C MET A 21 11.89 3.09 -2.33
N ALA A 22 12.58 3.16 -3.48
CA ALA A 22 12.38 4.23 -4.45
C ALA A 22 10.93 4.23 -4.97
N TRP A 23 10.38 3.07 -5.33
CA TRP A 23 8.98 2.96 -5.73
C TRP A 23 8.00 3.29 -4.61
N ALA A 24 8.25 2.81 -3.38
CA ALA A 24 7.44 3.17 -2.22
C ALA A 24 7.39 4.70 -2.03
N MET A 25 8.54 5.37 -2.16
CA MET A 25 8.63 6.82 -2.03
C MET A 25 7.85 7.54 -3.14
N ASP A 26 7.96 7.08 -4.38
CA ASP A 26 7.21 7.65 -5.51
C ASP A 26 5.69 7.48 -5.32
N ILE A 27 5.23 6.32 -4.84
CA ILE A 27 3.82 6.09 -4.49
C ILE A 27 3.37 7.03 -3.37
N VAL A 28 4.15 7.14 -2.29
CA VAL A 28 3.87 8.03 -1.16
C VAL A 28 3.75 9.49 -1.62
N ARG A 29 4.63 9.94 -2.54
CA ARG A 29 4.54 11.27 -3.14
C ARG A 29 3.25 11.45 -3.93
N GLY A 30 2.88 10.45 -4.74
CA GLY A 30 1.63 10.45 -5.50
C GLY A 30 0.40 10.58 -4.61
N ILE A 31 0.26 9.74 -3.58
CA ILE A 31 -0.91 9.80 -2.68
C ILE A 31 -0.89 11.07 -1.80
N THR A 32 0.30 11.58 -1.45
CA THR A 32 0.43 12.85 -0.73
C THR A 32 -0.07 14.00 -1.59
N TYR A 33 0.29 14.03 -2.88
CA TYR A 33 -0.21 15.01 -3.83
C TYR A 33 -1.73 14.94 -3.95
N LEU A 34 -2.28 13.73 -4.12
CA LEU A 34 -3.73 13.53 -4.20
C LEU A 34 -4.44 14.07 -2.95
N GLY A 35 -4.03 13.63 -1.76
CA GLY A 35 -4.72 13.99 -0.52
C GLY A 35 -4.53 15.45 -0.10
N ARG A 36 -3.33 16.02 -0.27
CA ARG A 36 -2.99 17.36 0.25
C ARG A 36 -3.14 18.50 -0.75
N VAL A 37 -2.93 18.23 -2.03
CA VAL A 37 -2.92 19.27 -3.07
C VAL A 37 -4.16 19.19 -3.94
N ALA A 38 -4.49 18.00 -4.44
CA ALA A 38 -5.66 17.81 -5.30
C ALA A 38 -6.96 17.61 -4.50
N HIS A 39 -6.88 17.42 -3.17
CA HIS A 39 -8.00 17.08 -2.31
C HIS A 39 -8.82 15.90 -2.85
N CYS A 40 -8.11 14.84 -3.24
CA CYS A 40 -8.65 13.63 -3.83
C CYS A 40 -8.27 12.39 -3.02
N ILE A 41 -9.13 11.39 -3.07
CA ILE A 41 -8.83 10.02 -2.66
C ILE A 41 -8.70 9.19 -3.95
N HIS A 42 -7.66 8.36 -4.06
CA HIS A 42 -7.53 7.40 -5.16
C HIS A 42 -8.60 6.31 -5.05
N GLY A 43 -8.74 5.68 -3.89
CA GLY A 43 -9.83 4.73 -3.58
C GLY A 43 -9.67 3.31 -4.15
N ASP A 44 -8.58 3.03 -4.87
CA ASP A 44 -8.19 1.67 -5.30
C ASP A 44 -6.67 1.56 -5.43
N LEU A 45 -5.94 2.06 -4.43
CA LEU A 45 -4.49 1.96 -4.42
C LEU A 45 -4.09 0.49 -4.21
N LYS A 46 -3.37 -0.08 -5.18
CA LYS A 46 -2.84 -1.46 -5.17
C LYS A 46 -1.67 -1.59 -6.13
N SER A 47 -0.91 -2.68 -6.03
CA SER A 47 0.31 -2.84 -6.83
C SER A 47 0.03 -2.99 -8.34
N GLU A 48 -1.18 -3.38 -8.75
CA GLU A 48 -1.65 -3.41 -10.14
C GLU A 48 -1.88 -2.00 -10.71
N ASN A 49 -2.33 -1.07 -9.86
CA ASN A 49 -2.63 0.32 -10.23
C ASN A 49 -1.40 1.24 -10.10
N VAL A 50 -0.21 0.68 -9.83
CA VAL A 50 1.06 1.38 -9.88
C VAL A 50 1.84 0.93 -11.11
N LEU A 51 2.00 1.81 -12.08
CA LEU A 51 2.80 1.56 -13.27
C LEU A 51 4.27 1.87 -13.01
N LEU A 52 5.16 1.23 -13.77
CA LEU A 52 6.59 1.54 -13.76
C LEU A 52 6.93 2.17 -15.10
N ASP A 53 7.36 3.43 -15.07
CA ASP A 53 7.83 4.12 -16.28
C ASP A 53 9.13 3.46 -16.75
N GLN A 54 9.15 2.94 -17.98
CA GLN A 54 10.30 2.22 -18.53
C GLN A 54 11.48 3.13 -18.84
N ARG A 55 11.24 4.42 -19.10
CA ARG A 55 12.28 5.40 -19.42
C ARG A 55 12.95 5.93 -18.16
N THR A 56 12.16 6.20 -17.13
CA THR A 56 12.66 6.86 -15.90
C THR A 56 12.88 5.89 -14.75
N GLY A 57 12.21 4.73 -14.76
CA GLY A 57 12.22 3.76 -13.65
C GLY A 57 11.29 4.13 -12.49
N HIS A 58 10.60 5.28 -12.56
CA HIS A 58 9.72 5.77 -11.52
C HIS A 58 8.42 4.97 -11.43
N ALA A 59 7.89 4.88 -10.21
CA ALA A 59 6.54 4.38 -9.99
C ALA A 59 5.52 5.51 -10.17
N VAL A 60 4.44 5.23 -10.89
CA VAL A 60 3.40 6.23 -11.22
C VAL A 60 2.03 5.64 -10.91
N LEU A 61 1.20 6.41 -10.20
CA LEU A 61 -0.20 6.03 -9.93
C LEU A 61 -1.02 6.01 -11.23
N SER A 62 -1.94 5.06 -11.34
CA SER A 62 -2.81 4.87 -12.49
C SER A 62 -4.18 4.37 -12.06
N ASP A 63 -5.11 4.30 -13.00
CA ASP A 63 -6.50 3.89 -12.78
C ASP A 63 -7.23 4.70 -11.70
N PHE A 64 -7.64 5.90 -12.10
CA PHE A 64 -8.43 6.82 -11.27
C PHE A 64 -9.94 6.56 -11.37
N GLY A 65 -10.37 5.36 -11.79
CA GLY A 65 -11.80 5.05 -11.98
C GLY A 65 -12.63 5.13 -10.69
N LEU A 66 -12.00 4.95 -9.53
CA LEU A 66 -12.62 5.12 -8.21
C LEU A 66 -12.27 6.44 -7.51
N LEU A 67 -11.58 7.36 -8.19
CA LEU A 67 -11.17 8.63 -7.60
C LEU A 67 -12.38 9.42 -7.07
N ARG A 68 -12.21 10.03 -5.90
CA ARG A 68 -13.21 10.86 -5.24
C ARG A 68 -12.63 12.22 -4.88
N GLN A 69 -13.30 13.27 -5.31
CA GLN A 69 -13.00 14.63 -4.88
C GLN A 69 -13.53 14.83 -3.45
N LEU A 70 -12.76 15.56 -2.65
CA LEU A 70 -13.16 16.05 -1.34
C LEU A 70 -13.57 17.52 -1.47
N SER A 71 -14.69 17.87 -0.84
CA SER A 71 -15.04 19.25 -0.56
C SER A 71 -14.30 19.72 0.68
N ILE A 72 -13.75 20.92 0.63
CA ILE A 72 -13.26 21.60 1.83
C ILE A 72 -14.44 22.34 2.44
N LEU A 73 -14.81 21.95 3.65
CA LEU A 73 -15.87 22.57 4.43
C LEU A 73 -15.40 23.95 4.96
N PRO A 74 -16.33 24.84 5.34
CA PRO A 74 -15.99 26.18 5.84
C PRO A 74 -15.10 26.19 7.10
N ASP A 75 -15.11 25.09 7.87
CA ASP A 75 -14.25 24.89 9.05
C ASP A 75 -12.84 24.38 8.70
N GLY A 76 -12.53 24.25 7.41
CA GLY A 76 -11.25 23.75 6.90
C GLY A 76 -11.14 22.21 6.90
N SER A 77 -12.17 21.49 7.33
CA SER A 77 -12.18 20.02 7.26
C SER A 77 -12.51 19.53 5.85
N ALA A 78 -11.99 18.37 5.47
CA ALA A 78 -12.28 17.77 4.17
C ALA A 78 -13.39 16.71 4.32
N GLN A 79 -14.45 16.82 3.50
CA GLN A 79 -15.54 15.86 3.44
C GLN A 79 -15.68 15.30 2.02
N CYS A 80 -15.97 14.00 1.89
CA CYS A 80 -16.20 13.40 0.59
C CYS A 80 -17.44 14.01 -0.07
N VAL A 81 -17.31 14.46 -1.33
CA VAL A 81 -18.43 15.05 -2.11
C VAL A 81 -19.54 14.02 -2.36
N THR A 82 -19.19 12.74 -2.37
CA THR A 82 -20.11 11.63 -2.62
C THR A 82 -20.02 10.62 -1.48
N MET A 83 -21.05 10.58 -0.63
CA MET A 83 -21.31 9.45 0.27
C MET A 83 -21.86 8.31 -0.59
N THR A 84 -21.10 7.24 -0.80
CA THR A 84 -21.57 6.07 -1.56
C THR A 84 -21.92 4.93 -0.62
N MET A 85 -23.17 4.43 -0.64
CA MET A 85 -23.59 3.25 0.13
C MET A 85 -22.94 1.94 -0.36
N SER A 86 -22.25 1.94 -1.51
CA SER A 86 -21.58 0.76 -2.06
C SER A 86 -20.09 0.74 -1.72
N ILE A 87 -19.64 -0.30 -1.03
CA ILE A 87 -18.22 -0.59 -0.84
C ILE A 87 -17.60 -0.88 -2.21
N LYS A 88 -16.58 -0.11 -2.60
CA LYS A 88 -15.81 -0.30 -3.84
C LYS A 88 -14.32 -0.32 -3.52
N GLY A 89 -13.55 -1.01 -4.36
CA GLY A 89 -12.10 -1.19 -4.21
C GLY A 89 -11.73 -2.66 -4.08
N THR A 90 -10.43 -2.92 -3.97
CA THR A 90 -9.89 -4.28 -3.96
C THR A 90 -9.78 -4.82 -2.54
N TYR A 91 -10.52 -5.88 -2.23
CA TYR A 91 -10.74 -6.40 -0.86
C TYR A 91 -9.48 -6.49 0.02
N ALA A 92 -8.36 -6.96 -0.53
CA ALA A 92 -7.11 -7.14 0.23
C ALA A 92 -6.45 -5.82 0.68
N TYR A 93 -6.88 -4.69 0.14
CA TYR A 93 -6.37 -3.34 0.41
C TYR A 93 -7.41 -2.45 1.11
N LEU A 94 -8.64 -2.94 1.30
CA LEU A 94 -9.70 -2.14 1.90
C LEU A 94 -9.41 -1.91 3.39
N ALA A 95 -9.39 -0.62 3.76
CA ALA A 95 -9.32 -0.22 5.15
C ALA A 95 -10.63 -0.61 5.88
N PRO A 96 -10.58 -0.96 7.18
CA PRO A 96 -11.75 -1.39 7.93
C PRO A 96 -12.86 -0.33 7.95
N GLU A 97 -12.52 0.96 8.01
CA GLU A 97 -13.47 2.06 7.96
C GLU A 97 -14.20 2.15 6.62
N VAL A 98 -13.54 1.80 5.50
CA VAL A 98 -14.18 1.76 4.18
C VAL A 98 -15.19 0.63 4.10
N ILE A 99 -14.91 -0.51 4.75
CA ILE A 99 -15.86 -1.63 4.88
C ILE A 99 -17.07 -1.21 5.73
N ALA A 100 -16.86 -0.34 6.72
CA ALA A 100 -17.93 0.26 7.52
C ALA A 100 -18.68 1.40 6.79
N GLY A 101 -18.24 1.79 5.58
CA GLY A 101 -18.86 2.83 4.76
C GLY A 101 -18.29 4.24 4.96
N GLU A 102 -17.18 4.37 5.69
CA GLU A 102 -16.50 5.63 5.93
C GLU A 102 -15.37 5.84 4.93
N LEU A 103 -15.45 6.94 4.15
CA LEU A 103 -14.43 7.30 3.17
C LEU A 103 -13.62 8.48 3.68
N SER A 104 -12.30 8.30 3.71
CA SER A 104 -11.35 9.37 4.00
C SER A 104 -10.05 9.16 3.22
N PRO A 105 -9.16 10.17 3.13
CA PRO A 105 -7.81 10.00 2.62
C PRO A 105 -6.99 8.94 3.35
N ALA A 106 -7.38 8.57 4.58
CA ALA A 106 -6.67 7.55 5.35
C ALA A 106 -6.75 6.16 4.70
N GLN A 107 -7.75 5.89 3.86
CA GLN A 107 -7.85 4.61 3.17
C GLN A 107 -6.67 4.35 2.21
N ASP A 108 -6.19 5.39 1.50
CA ASP A 108 -5.03 5.26 0.63
C ASP A 108 -3.75 5.05 1.45
N VAL A 109 -3.70 5.59 2.68
CA VAL A 109 -2.60 5.35 3.63
C VAL A 109 -2.62 3.91 4.14
N TYR A 110 -3.80 3.37 4.44
CA TYR A 110 -3.95 1.97 4.82
C TYR A 110 -3.50 1.04 3.69
N ALA A 111 -3.99 1.28 2.47
CA ALA A 111 -3.63 0.51 1.29
C ALA A 111 -2.12 0.58 1.01
N MET A 112 -1.48 1.74 1.22
CA MET A 112 -0.02 1.87 1.14
C MET A 112 0.71 1.00 2.17
N GLY A 113 0.15 0.79 3.37
CA GLY A 113 0.69 -0.14 4.35
C GLY A 113 0.71 -1.59 3.87
N VAL A 114 -0.36 -2.03 3.19
CA VAL A 114 -0.42 -3.36 2.56
C VAL A 114 0.57 -3.46 1.39
N LEU A 115 0.66 -2.41 0.56
CA LEU A 115 1.62 -2.31 -0.55
C LEU A 115 3.07 -2.35 -0.06
N LEU A 116 3.36 -1.73 1.09
CA LEU A 116 4.67 -1.79 1.72
C LEU A 116 5.00 -3.22 2.17
N LEU A 117 4.03 -3.98 2.69
CA LEU A 117 4.23 -5.41 2.99
C LEU A 117 4.52 -6.23 1.74
N GLU A 118 3.83 -5.98 0.62
CA GLU A 118 4.14 -6.64 -0.66
C GLU A 118 5.59 -6.36 -1.08
N LEU A 119 6.01 -5.10 -1.03
CA LEU A 119 7.38 -4.69 -1.35
C LEU A 119 8.39 -5.35 -0.41
N MET A 120 8.12 -5.44 0.89
CA MET A 120 9.03 -6.04 1.87
C MET A 120 9.19 -7.56 1.68
N THR A 121 8.12 -8.25 1.31
CA THR A 121 8.02 -9.71 1.43
C THR A 121 7.96 -10.45 0.10
N SER A 122 7.68 -9.74 -1.01
CA SER A 122 7.32 -10.31 -2.32
C SER A 122 6.18 -11.33 -2.26
N LYS A 123 5.29 -11.21 -1.27
CA LYS A 123 4.13 -12.07 -1.11
C LYS A 123 2.87 -11.36 -1.60
N LEU A 124 1.97 -12.13 -2.21
CA LEU A 124 0.69 -11.60 -2.69
C LEU A 124 -0.16 -11.05 -1.53
N PRO A 125 -0.91 -9.95 -1.75
CA PRO A 125 -1.80 -9.36 -0.76
C PRO A 125 -2.92 -10.33 -0.35
N LEU A 126 -3.37 -11.16 -1.29
CA LEU A 126 -4.30 -12.26 -1.08
C LEU A 126 -3.74 -13.53 -1.75
N ASP A 127 -3.61 -14.59 -0.97
CA ASP A 127 -3.07 -15.88 -1.41
C ASP A 127 -4.01 -17.00 -0.95
N GLN A 128 -4.47 -17.84 -1.89
CA GLN A 128 -5.44 -18.91 -1.60
C GLN A 128 -4.80 -20.10 -0.88
N ASP A 129 -3.49 -20.29 -1.06
CA ASP A 129 -2.73 -21.42 -0.51
C ASP A 129 -2.09 -21.09 0.84
N ARG A 130 -2.12 -19.80 1.24
CA ARG A 130 -1.65 -19.30 2.53
C ARG A 130 -2.76 -19.25 3.58
N LYS A 131 -2.39 -19.51 4.84
CA LYS A 131 -3.25 -19.30 6.02
C LYS A 131 -2.55 -18.39 7.02
N PRO A 132 -3.11 -17.22 7.39
CA PRO A 132 -4.26 -16.53 6.78
C PRO A 132 -4.05 -16.15 5.30
N LYS A 133 -5.16 -15.99 4.55
CA LYS A 133 -5.11 -15.61 3.13
C LYS A 133 -4.62 -14.19 2.92
N GLY A 134 -5.07 -13.26 3.76
CA GLY A 134 -4.66 -11.86 3.74
C GLY A 134 -3.22 -11.67 4.22
N LEU A 135 -2.44 -10.86 3.50
CA LEU A 135 -1.03 -10.63 3.83
C LEU A 135 -0.85 -9.94 5.17
N LEU A 136 -1.68 -8.94 5.48
CA LEU A 136 -1.58 -8.22 6.76
C LEU A 136 -1.82 -9.14 7.96
N ASP A 137 -2.82 -10.02 7.88
CA ASP A 137 -3.11 -11.00 8.93
C ASP A 137 -2.01 -12.06 9.05
N PHE A 138 -1.47 -12.52 7.91
CA PHE A 138 -0.32 -13.42 7.89
C PHE A 138 0.93 -12.78 8.52
N MET A 139 1.16 -11.48 8.28
CA MET A 139 2.31 -10.75 8.80
C MET A 139 2.12 -10.26 10.24
N SER A 140 0.90 -10.31 10.79
CA SER A 140 0.55 -9.83 12.14
C SER A 140 1.48 -10.36 13.25
N PRO A 141 1.87 -11.64 13.31
CA PRO A 141 2.81 -12.12 14.34
C PRO A 141 4.18 -11.43 14.27
N PHE A 142 4.72 -11.25 13.05
CA PHE A 142 6.00 -10.59 12.83
C PHE A 142 5.95 -9.09 13.12
N LEU A 143 4.82 -8.43 12.81
CA LEU A 143 4.60 -7.02 13.12
C LEU A 143 4.46 -6.78 14.63
N ARG A 144 3.93 -7.74 15.40
CA ARG A 144 3.89 -7.68 16.87
C ARG A 144 5.27 -7.90 17.51
N GLN A 145 6.13 -8.67 16.86
CA GLN A 145 7.48 -8.97 17.34
C GLN A 145 8.50 -8.60 16.24
N LEU A 146 8.76 -7.30 16.10
CA LEU A 146 9.54 -6.73 14.98
C LEU A 146 10.93 -7.36 14.80
N ASP A 147 11.54 -7.91 15.84
CA ASP A 147 12.83 -8.61 15.76
C ASP A 147 12.77 -9.88 14.90
N THR A 148 11.59 -10.48 14.75
CA THR A 148 11.36 -11.65 13.88
C THR A 148 11.06 -11.27 12.44
N LEU A 149 10.73 -10.00 12.17
CA LEU A 149 10.32 -9.53 10.85
C LEU A 149 11.34 -9.78 9.73
N PRO A 150 12.67 -9.66 9.93
CA PRO A 150 13.65 -10.00 8.91
C PRO A 150 13.48 -11.42 8.32
N SER A 151 13.03 -12.39 9.13
CA SER A 151 12.82 -13.77 8.68
C SER A 151 11.64 -13.94 7.70
N ALA A 152 10.73 -12.97 7.64
CA ALA A 152 9.57 -12.97 6.76
C ALA A 152 9.75 -12.12 5.49
N MET A 153 10.82 -11.32 5.43
CA MET A 153 11.15 -10.47 4.29
C MET A 153 11.71 -11.27 3.12
N ASP A 154 11.67 -10.68 1.93
CA ASP A 154 12.31 -11.26 0.76
C ASP A 154 13.84 -11.25 0.92
N SER A 155 14.45 -12.43 1.02
CA SER A 155 15.90 -12.60 1.19
C SER A 155 16.70 -12.09 0.00
N ASP A 156 16.12 -12.06 -1.20
CA ASP A 156 16.84 -11.73 -2.44
C ASP A 156 17.00 -10.21 -2.62
N ALA A 157 16.31 -9.40 -1.80
CA ALA A 157 16.36 -7.95 -1.89
C ALA A 157 17.55 -7.31 -1.17
N ALA A 158 18.34 -8.10 -0.42
CA ALA A 158 19.52 -7.65 0.32
C ALA A 158 19.22 -6.48 1.29
N TRP A 159 18.21 -6.64 2.16
CA TRP A 159 17.79 -5.62 3.13
C TRP A 159 18.91 -5.25 4.12
N PRO A 160 19.15 -3.95 4.38
CA PRO A 160 20.05 -3.51 5.42
C PRO A 160 19.59 -3.96 6.82
N PRO A 161 20.51 -4.25 7.75
CA PRO A 161 20.17 -4.48 9.15
C PRO A 161 19.37 -3.30 9.74
N GLY A 162 18.33 -3.60 10.52
CA GLY A 162 17.50 -2.58 11.20
C GLY A 162 16.37 -1.96 10.36
N LEU A 163 16.50 -1.96 9.02
CA LEU A 163 15.48 -1.36 8.14
C LEU A 163 14.14 -2.10 8.24
N ALA A 164 14.18 -3.43 8.43
CA ALA A 164 12.99 -4.25 8.60
C ALA A 164 12.06 -3.70 9.71
N GLN A 165 12.63 -3.41 10.88
CA GLN A 165 11.90 -2.93 12.05
C GLN A 165 11.33 -1.53 11.82
N GLU A 166 12.07 -0.64 11.18
CA GLU A 166 11.59 0.70 10.83
C GLU A 166 10.39 0.63 9.88
N LEU A 167 10.50 -0.17 8.82
CA LEU A 167 9.40 -0.40 7.88
C LEU A 167 8.20 -1.07 8.57
N GLY A 168 8.44 -2.03 9.46
CA GLY A 168 7.38 -2.66 10.26
C GLY A 168 6.61 -1.67 11.12
N ARG A 169 7.29 -0.69 11.74
CA ARG A 169 6.63 0.41 12.48
C ARG A 169 5.80 1.29 11.56
N LEU A 170 6.29 1.59 10.36
CA LEU A 170 5.53 2.36 9.36
C LEU A 170 4.28 1.60 8.91
N VAL A 171 4.38 0.29 8.64
CA VAL A 171 3.22 -0.56 8.32
C VAL A 171 2.19 -0.50 9.46
N LEU A 172 2.64 -0.64 10.72
CA LEU A 172 1.75 -0.51 11.86
C LEU A 172 1.09 0.86 11.91
N GLN A 173 1.81 1.97 11.74
CA GLN A 173 1.23 3.32 11.70
C GLN A 173 0.18 3.49 10.60
N CYS A 174 0.45 2.95 9.40
CA CYS A 174 -0.48 3.00 8.27
C CYS A 174 -1.76 2.20 8.53
N THR A 175 -1.66 1.07 9.23
CA THR A 175 -2.74 0.09 9.42
C THR A 175 -3.42 0.15 10.80
N SER A 176 -2.94 0.98 11.72
CA SER A 176 -3.38 0.99 13.13
C SER A 176 -4.46 2.01 13.45
N ARG A 177 -4.74 2.96 12.57
CA ARG A 177 -5.46 4.18 12.94
C ARG A 177 -6.94 3.98 13.31
N PHE A 178 -7.49 2.77 13.19
CA PHE A 178 -8.90 2.46 13.48
C PHE A 178 -9.14 1.06 14.07
N ARG A 179 -8.26 0.61 14.98
CA ARG A 179 -8.61 -0.48 15.94
C ARG A 179 -9.21 0.09 17.21
#